data_AF-V4IHL7-F1
#
_entry.id   AF-V4IHL7-F1
#
_cell.length_a   1.000
_cell.length_b   1.000
_cell.length_c   1.000
_cell.angle_alpha   90.00
_cell.angle_beta   90.00
_cell.angle_gamma   90.00
#
_symmetry.space_group_name_H-M   'P 1'
#
loop_
_entity.id
_entity.type
_entity.pdbx_description
1 polymer ?
#
loop_
_entity_poly.entity_id
_entity_poly.type
_entity_poly.pdbx_seq_one_letter_code
_entity_poly.pdbx_strand_id
1 'polypeptide(L)'
;MRADAYSAWTYFNDHRHQMDYPGLLAENLPIGSGVTEAACKTLVEQRLCASGKRWKNKGAKIILRLRALTQTSGRWAQFWQKIDQFGAEYC
;
A
#
# COMPACT_ATOMS: atom_id res chain seq x y z
N MET A 1 5.19 -21.29 22.43
CA MET A 1 6.43 -21.85 21.84
C MET A 1 6.16 -23.02 20.88
N ARG A 2 5.58 -24.17 21.30
CA ARG A 2 5.23 -25.25 20.34
C ARG A 2 4.00 -24.94 19.47
N ALA A 3 3.01 -24.22 20.01
CA ALA A 3 1.81 -23.83 19.27
C ALA A 3 2.12 -22.87 18.11
N ASP A 4 3.01 -21.90 18.32
CA ASP A 4 3.41 -20.92 17.29
C ASP A 4 4.17 -21.56 16.14
N ALA A 5 4.98 -22.59 16.43
CA ALA A 5 5.67 -23.37 15.41
C ALA A 5 4.67 -24.21 14.58
N TYR A 6 3.64 -24.77 15.22
CA TYR A 6 2.61 -25.55 14.54
C TYR A 6 1.73 -24.67 13.64
N SER A 7 1.36 -23.47 14.10
CA SER A 7 0.57 -22.52 13.29
C SER A 7 1.37 -22.01 12.07
N ALA A 8 2.65 -21.72 12.24
CA ALA A 8 3.53 -21.36 11.12
C ALA A 8 3.66 -22.51 10.11
N TRP A 9 3.81 -23.75 10.59
CA TRP A 9 3.89 -24.93 9.73
C TRP A 9 2.62 -25.12 8.89
N THR A 10 1.44 -25.04 9.51
CA THR A 10 0.16 -25.10 8.79
C THR A 10 0.05 -23.99 7.76
N TYR A 11 0.40 -22.75 8.13
CA TYR A 11 0.35 -21.62 7.20
C TYR A 11 1.24 -21.84 5.97
N PHE A 12 2.49 -22.25 6.16
CA PHE A 12 3.41 -22.49 5.04
C PHE A 12 2.99 -23.68 4.18
N ASN A 13 2.42 -24.72 4.79
CA ASN A 13 1.91 -25.87 4.05
C ASN A 13 0.74 -25.47 3.14
N ASP A 14 -0.23 -24.72 3.67
CA ASP A 14 -1.44 -24.33 2.94
C ASP A 14 -1.12 -23.30 1.83
N HIS A 15 -0.15 -22.42 2.06
CA HIS A 15 0.23 -21.35 1.12
C HIS A 15 1.44 -21.70 0.24
N ARG A 16 1.87 -22.97 0.22
CA ARG A 16 3.04 -23.42 -0.56
C ARG A 16 2.95 -23.06 -2.04
N HIS A 17 1.75 -23.06 -2.59
CA HIS A 17 1.47 -22.68 -3.97
C HIS A 17 1.74 -21.20 -4.30
N GLN A 18 1.84 -20.32 -3.29
CA GLN A 18 2.12 -18.88 -3.45
C GLN A 18 3.60 -18.55 -3.21
N MET A 19 4.41 -19.54 -2.84
CA MET A 19 5.81 -19.37 -2.43
C MET A 19 6.81 -19.80 -3.52
N ASP A 20 6.45 -19.65 -4.80
CA ASP A 20 7.39 -19.83 -5.92
C ASP A 20 8.32 -18.61 -6.05
N TYR A 21 9.16 -18.40 -5.03
CA TYR A 21 10.14 -17.32 -5.04
C TYR A 21 11.09 -17.37 -6.24
N PRO A 22 11.60 -18.54 -6.69
CA PRO A 22 12.45 -18.61 -7.88
C PRO A 22 11.76 -18.14 -9.16
N GLY A 23 10.51 -18.57 -9.41
CA GLY A 23 9.74 -18.15 -10.57
C GLY A 23 9.48 -16.64 -10.57
N LEU A 24 9.04 -16.12 -9.42
CA LEU A 24 8.78 -14.68 -9.26
C LEU A 24 10.06 -13.83 -9.44
N LEU A 25 11.23 -14.34 -9.00
CA LEU A 25 12.52 -13.67 -9.19
C LEU A 25 12.94 -13.67 -10.66
N ALA A 26 12.71 -14.77 -11.38
CA ALA A 26 12.95 -14.86 -12.82
C ALA A 26 12.07 -13.87 -13.60
N GLU A 27 10.84 -13.64 -13.13
CA GLU A 27 9.91 -12.64 -13.69
C GLU A 27 10.21 -11.19 -13.26
N ASN A 28 11.27 -10.95 -12.47
CA ASN A 28 11.62 -9.63 -11.91
C ASN A 28 10.46 -8.99 -11.13
N LEU A 29 9.60 -9.80 -10.51
CA LEU A 29 8.50 -9.28 -9.70
C LEU A 29 9.03 -8.72 -8.38
N PRO A 30 8.43 -7.61 -7.88
CA PRO A 30 8.82 -7.02 -6.61
C PRO A 30 8.30 -7.86 -5.44
N ILE A 31 9.01 -8.94 -5.08
CA ILE A 31 8.65 -9.87 -3.99
C ILE A 31 9.19 -9.38 -2.63
N GLY A 32 10.09 -8.39 -2.64
CA GLY A 32 10.66 -7.82 -1.43
C GLY A 32 9.64 -7.01 -0.64
N SER A 33 9.34 -7.41 0.59
CA SER A 33 8.44 -6.67 1.48
C SER A 33 8.97 -5.28 1.87
N GLY A 34 10.29 -5.05 1.79
CA GLY A 34 10.90 -3.78 2.21
C GLY A 34 10.39 -2.57 1.43
N VAL A 35 10.19 -2.68 0.11
CA VAL A 35 9.69 -1.56 -0.72
C VAL A 35 8.22 -1.27 -0.41
N THR A 36 7.41 -2.31 -0.23
CA THR A 36 5.98 -2.18 0.09
C THR A 36 5.77 -1.67 1.51
N GLU A 37 6.54 -2.16 2.48
CA GLU A 37 6.56 -1.68 3.86
C GLU A 37 7.05 -0.23 3.95
N ALA A 38 8.13 0.14 3.24
CA ALA A 38 8.61 1.52 3.18
C ALA A 38 7.56 2.46 2.57
N ALA A 39 6.86 2.02 1.53
CA ALA A 39 5.75 2.76 0.95
C ALA A 39 4.59 2.92 1.96
N CYS A 40 4.20 1.86 2.65
CA CYS A 40 3.14 1.90 3.67
C CYS A 40 3.49 2.85 4.82
N LYS A 41 4.71 2.74 5.34
CA LYS A 41 5.25 3.63 6.38
C LYS A 41 5.22 5.10 5.96
N THR A 42 5.63 5.37 4.72
CA THR A 42 5.68 6.74 4.21
C THR A 42 4.29 7.30 3.91
N LEU A 43 3.43 6.54 3.22
CA LEU A 43 2.11 6.98 2.79
C LEU A 43 1.09 7.06 3.94
N VAL A 44 1.13 6.10 4.86
CA VAL A 44 0.13 5.93 5.91
C VAL A 44 0.68 6.41 7.26
N GLU A 45 1.70 5.73 7.79
CA GLU A 45 2.12 5.89 9.19
C GLU A 45 2.62 7.30 9.49
N GLN A 46 3.48 7.87 8.64
CA GLN A 46 4.05 9.21 8.84
C GLN A 46 2.98 10.30 9.09
N ARG A 47 1.79 10.17 8.48
CA ARG A 47 0.74 11.18 8.62
C ARG A 47 -0.36 10.74 9.57
N LEU A 48 -0.81 9.50 9.50
CA LEU A 48 -1.99 9.04 10.23
C LEU A 48 -1.68 8.59 11.66
N CYS A 49 -0.50 8.02 11.89
CA CYS A 49 -0.11 7.40 13.16
C CYS A 49 0.73 8.33 14.07
N ALA A 50 0.89 9.60 13.69
CA ALA A 50 1.61 10.57 14.52
C ALA A 50 0.78 10.97 15.76
N SER A 51 1.48 11.22 16.87
CA SER A 51 0.90 11.54 18.17
C SER A 51 -0.08 12.72 18.12
N GLY A 52 -1.16 12.64 18.90
CA GLY A 52 -2.17 13.70 19.02
C GLY A 52 -3.12 13.84 17.83
N LYS A 53 -3.01 12.99 16.80
CA LYS A 53 -3.90 13.07 15.63
C LYS A 53 -5.17 12.26 15.84
N ARG A 54 -6.31 12.90 15.62
CA ARG A 54 -7.62 12.26 15.51
C ARG A 54 -8.12 12.42 14.09
N TRP A 55 -8.50 11.30 13.49
CA TRP A 55 -9.04 11.27 12.13
C TRP A 55 -10.46 10.74 12.14
N LYS A 56 -11.34 11.39 11.38
CA LYS A 56 -12.59 10.77 10.94
C LYS A 56 -12.29 9.95 9.68
N ASN A 57 -12.94 8.80 9.50
CA ASN A 57 -12.72 7.91 8.35
C ASN A 57 -12.77 8.64 7.00
N LYS A 58 -13.72 9.58 6.82
CA LYS A 58 -13.83 10.40 5.61
C LYS A 58 -12.57 11.26 5.38
N GLY A 59 -12.08 11.93 6.42
CA GLY A 59 -10.89 12.78 6.33
C GLY A 59 -9.61 11.99 6.09
N ALA A 60 -9.45 10.85 6.78
CA ALA A 60 -8.30 9.96 6.57
C ALA A 60 -8.21 9.48 5.12
N LYS A 61 -9.33 9.04 4.53
CA LYS A 61 -9.41 8.58 3.15
C LYS A 61 -9.02 9.66 2.14
N ILE A 62 -9.47 10.91 2.34
CA ILE A 62 -9.14 12.03 1.44
C ILE A 62 -7.63 12.31 1.50
N ILE A 63 -7.05 12.40 2.69
CA ILE A 63 -5.62 12.66 2.86
C ILE A 63 -4.77 11.53 2.29
N LEU A 64 -5.16 10.27 2.51
CA LEU A 64 -4.50 9.10 1.90
C LEU A 64 -4.46 9.20 0.37
N ARG A 65 -5.60 9.51 -0.26
CA ARG A 65 -5.70 9.67 -1.72
C ARG A 65 -4.80 10.78 -2.23
N LEU A 66 -4.83 11.95 -1.59
CA LEU A 66 -3.96 13.08 -1.95
C LEU A 66 -2.48 12.70 -1.84
N ARG A 67 -2.07 12.08 -0.72
CA ARG A 67 -0.68 11.65 -0.53
C ARG A 67 -0.25 10.61 -1.56
N ALA A 68 -1.13 9.66 -1.91
CA ALA A 68 -0.85 8.67 -2.95
C ALA A 68 -0.62 9.33 -4.32
N LEU A 69 -1.42 10.35 -4.67
CA LEU A 69 -1.25 11.12 -5.90
C LEU A 69 0.07 11.91 -5.93
N THR A 70 0.44 12.54 -4.80
CA THR A 70 1.67 13.35 -4.70
C THR A 70 2.94 12.49 -4.68
N GLN A 71 2.92 11.35 -4.00
CA GLN A 71 4.09 10.48 -3.83
C GLN A 71 4.34 9.55 -5.02
N THR A 72 3.36 9.38 -5.91
CA THR A 72 3.51 8.58 -7.13
C THR A 72 3.88 9.50 -8.29
N SER A 73 5.05 9.28 -8.90
CA SER A 73 5.52 10.06 -10.04
C SER A 73 4.48 10.07 -11.18
N GLY A 74 4.17 11.25 -11.71
CA GLY A 74 3.26 11.43 -12.84
C GLY A 74 1.75 11.37 -12.51
N ARG A 75 1.35 10.81 -11.36
CA ARG A 75 -0.08 10.72 -10.98
C ARG A 75 -0.69 12.08 -10.67
N TRP A 76 0.07 12.99 -10.09
CA TRP A 76 -0.38 14.36 -9.82
C TRP A 76 -0.71 15.12 -11.11
N ALA A 77 0.16 15.03 -12.12
CA ALA A 77 -0.08 15.65 -13.42
C ALA A 77 -1.28 15.02 -14.15
N GLN A 78 -1.39 13.68 -14.14
CA GLN A 78 -2.55 12.97 -14.71
C GLN A 78 -3.87 13.39 -14.04
N PHE A 79 -3.86 13.59 -12.72
CA PHE A 79 -5.05 14.05 -11.99
C PHE A 79 -5.50 15.44 -12.46
N TRP A 80 -4.58 16.40 -12.57
CA TRP A 80 -4.92 17.74 -13.05
C TRP A 80 -5.33 17.77 -14.51
N GLN A 81 -4.67 17.01 -15.38
CA GLN A 81 -5.10 16.87 -16.78
C GLN A 81 -6.54 16.37 -16.89
N LYS A 82 -6.93 15.43 -16.03
CA LYS A 82 -8.31 14.92 -15.99
C LYS A 82 -9.30 15.98 -15.49
N ILE A 83 -8.94 16.76 -14.48
CA ILE A 83 -9.79 17.85 -13.99
C ILE A 83 -9.94 18.94 -15.06
N ASP A 84 -8.86 19.29 -15.75
CA ASP A 84 -8.88 20.27 -16.85
C ASP A 84 -9.79 19.81 -18.01
N GLN A 85 -9.72 18.52 -18.36
CA GLN A 85 -10.51 17.95 -19.45
C GLN A 85 -12.02 17.80 -19.13
N PHE A 86 -12.39 17.37 -17.92
CA PHE A 86 -13.77 17.00 -17.57
C PHE A 86 -14.44 17.94 -16.57
N GLY A 87 -13.70 18.89 -15.99
CA GLY A 87 -14.17 19.68 -14.86
C GLY A 87 -14.28 18.87 -13.56
N ALA A 88 -14.45 19.56 -12.44
CA ALA A 88 -14.80 18.94 -11.17
C ALA A 88 -16.32 18.77 -11.10
N GLU A 89 -16.86 17.75 -11.78
CA GLU A 89 -18.27 17.41 -11.60
C GLU A 89 -18.51 16.93 -10.15
N TYR A 90 -19.42 17.59 -9.45
CA TYR A 90 -19.91 17.15 -8.17
C TYR A 90 -20.80 15.93 -8.40
N CYS A 91 -20.37 14.76 -7.93
CA CYS A 91 -21.22 13.59 -7.79
C CYS A 91 -21.78 13.49 -6.37
#